data_AF-A0A7Z0LPA7-F1
#
_entry.id   AF-A0A7Z0LPA7-F1
#
_cell.length_a   1.000
_cell.length_b   1.000
_cell.length_c   1.000
_cell.angle_alpha   90.00
_cell.angle_beta   90.00
_cell.angle_gamma   90.00
#
_symmetry.space_group_name_H-M   'P 1'
#
loop_
_entity.id
_entity.type
_entity.pdbx_description
1 polymer ?
#
loop_
_entity_poly.entity_id
_entity_poly.type
_entity_poly.pdbx_seq_one_letter_code
_entity_poly.pdbx_strand_id
1 'polypeptide(L)'
;MCKGYQCHPARFLSVEVDFWVRDTRTLLQMVAGDVGVSFVPTLALNKKLMPNVVTLPLSPRRDRNLIAFWPKKQLLNRMGRQLLSDSNAL
;
A
#
# COMPACT_ATOMS: atom_id res chain seq x y z
N MET A 1 31.40 11.94 0.21
CA MET A 1 32.34 13.08 0.18
C MET A 1 32.36 13.64 -1.23
N CYS A 2 31.80 14.83 -1.46
CA CYS A 2 31.81 15.49 -2.77
C CYS A 2 33.10 16.32 -2.89
N LYS A 3 33.93 16.05 -3.90
CA LYS A 3 34.95 16.99 -4.38
C LYS A 3 34.55 17.43 -5.78
N GLY A 4 34.38 18.74 -5.98
CA GLY A 4 34.34 19.40 -7.29
C GLY A 4 33.19 18.98 -8.20
N TYR A 5 32.04 19.66 -8.07
CA TYR A 5 31.04 20.02 -9.10
C TYR A 5 30.77 19.12 -10.33
N GLN A 6 31.00 17.82 -10.27
CA GLN A 6 30.49 16.86 -11.25
C GLN A 6 29.81 15.71 -10.51
N CYS A 7 28.56 15.96 -10.15
CA CYS A 7 27.62 14.88 -9.89
C CYS A 7 27.18 14.37 -11.27
N HIS A 8 27.65 13.19 -11.68
CA HIS A 8 26.99 12.46 -12.75
C HIS A 8 25.50 12.34 -12.39
N PRO A 9 24.57 12.56 -13.33
CA PRO A 9 23.17 12.35 -13.05
C PRO A 9 22.99 10.85 -12.81
N ALA A 10 22.97 10.44 -11.54
CA ALA A 10 22.23 9.26 -11.15
C ALA A 10 20.83 9.52 -11.67
N ARG A 11 20.47 8.83 -12.74
CA ARG A 11 19.19 8.93 -13.44
C ARG A 11 18.13 8.45 -12.46
N PHE A 12 17.71 9.32 -11.55
CA PHE A 12 16.51 9.11 -10.75
C PHE A 12 15.39 9.04 -11.77
N LEU A 13 14.81 7.85 -11.96
CA LEU A 13 13.54 7.69 -12.65
C LEU A 13 12.57 8.70 -12.01
N SER A 14 12.26 9.77 -12.74
CA SER A 14 11.24 10.73 -12.35
C SER A 14 9.91 9.99 -12.43
N VAL A 15 9.44 9.49 -11.29
CA VAL A 15 8.09 8.92 -11.19
C VAL A 15 7.13 10.09 -11.18
N GLU A 16 6.38 10.26 -12.26
CA GLU A 16 5.29 11.21 -12.37
C GLU A 16 3.98 10.51 -11.98
N VAL A 17 3.13 11.19 -11.22
CA VAL A 17 1.84 10.64 -10.78
C VAL A 17 0.74 11.25 -11.64
N ASP A 18 0.19 10.44 -12.54
CA ASP A 18 -0.85 10.90 -13.47
C ASP A 18 -2.21 11.14 -12.80
N PHE A 19 -2.57 10.29 -11.80
CA PHE A 19 -3.87 10.35 -11.14
C PHE A 19 -3.80 10.05 -9.64
N TRP A 20 -4.66 10.73 -8.88
CA TRP A 20 -4.90 10.45 -7.46
C TRP A 20 -6.30 9.86 -7.26
N VAL A 21 -6.37 8.67 -6.68
CA VAL A 21 -7.63 7.97 -6.41
C VAL A 21 -7.75 7.72 -4.91
N ARG A 22 -8.88 8.09 -4.33
CA ARG A 22 -9.12 7.96 -2.88
C ARG A 22 -9.54 6.55 -2.47
N ASP A 23 -10.36 5.91 -3.31
CA ASP A 23 -10.94 4.60 -3.05
C ASP A 23 -10.10 3.49 -3.69
N THR A 24 -9.69 2.50 -2.90
CA THR A 24 -8.81 1.44 -3.40
C THR A 24 -9.50 0.52 -4.40
N ARG A 25 -10.83 0.33 -4.31
CA ARG A 25 -11.55 -0.48 -5.29
C ARG A 25 -11.52 0.16 -6.67
N THR A 26 -11.76 1.47 -6.74
CA THR A 26 -11.69 2.25 -7.98
C THR A 26 -10.28 2.18 -8.57
N LEU A 27 -9.25 2.34 -7.74
CA LEU A 27 -7.85 2.22 -8.17
C LEU A 27 -7.57 0.83 -8.79
N LEU A 28 -8.02 -0.24 -8.15
CA LEU A 28 -7.85 -1.61 -8.65
C LEU A 28 -8.61 -1.83 -9.97
N GLN A 29 -9.80 -1.26 -10.14
CA GLN A 29 -10.55 -1.30 -11.39
C GLN A 29 -9.83 -0.57 -12.53
N MET A 30 -9.19 0.58 -12.25
CA MET A 30 -8.40 1.31 -13.23
C MET A 30 -7.17 0.50 -13.67
N VAL A 31 -6.47 -0.14 -12.72
CA VAL A 31 -5.34 -1.04 -13.03
C VAL A 31 -5.81 -2.24 -13.87
N ALA A 32 -6.94 -2.85 -13.51
CA ALA A 32 -7.50 -3.97 -14.26
C ALA A 32 -8.07 -3.58 -15.63
N GLY A 33 -8.32 -2.30 -15.87
CA GLY A 33 -8.74 -1.73 -17.15
C GLY A 33 -7.59 -1.12 -17.95
N ASP A 34 -6.34 -1.53 -17.68
CA ASP A 34 -5.13 -1.12 -18.40
C ASP A 34 -4.85 0.40 -18.38
N VAL A 35 -5.38 1.15 -17.39
CA VAL A 35 -5.15 2.60 -17.29
C VAL A 35 -3.71 2.92 -16.85
N GLY A 36 -3.06 2.02 -16.10
CA GLY A 36 -1.68 2.21 -15.65
C GLY A 36 -1.25 1.27 -14.53
N VAL A 37 -0.12 1.59 -13.90
CA VAL A 37 0.47 0.84 -12.78
C VAL A 37 0.23 1.60 -11.47
N SER A 38 0.00 0.88 -10.37
CA SER A 38 -0.19 1.50 -9.07
C SER A 38 0.50 0.76 -7.92
N PHE A 39 0.83 1.51 -6.87
CA PHE A 39 1.32 0.98 -5.60
C PHE A 39 0.15 0.83 -4.62
N VAL A 40 -0.23 -0.41 -4.33
CA VAL A 40 -1.31 -0.73 -3.39
C VAL A 40 -0.78 -1.49 -2.17
N PRO A 41 -1.37 -1.28 -0.98
CA PRO A 41 -1.06 -2.12 0.17
C PRO A 41 -1.49 -3.57 -0.10
N THR A 42 -0.68 -4.54 0.33
CA THR A 42 -1.01 -5.98 0.17
C THR A 42 -2.38 -6.33 0.77
N LEU A 43 -2.77 -5.69 1.88
CA LEU A 43 -4.08 -5.87 2.53
C LEU A 43 -5.27 -5.49 1.62
N ALA A 44 -5.06 -4.60 0.64
CA ALA A 44 -6.10 -4.20 -0.29
C ALA A 44 -6.26 -5.18 -1.46
N LEU A 45 -5.28 -6.06 -1.68
CA LEU A 45 -5.39 -7.15 -2.64
C LEU A 45 -6.27 -8.23 -2.00
N ASN A 46 -7.56 -8.20 -2.33
CA ASN A 46 -8.51 -9.21 -1.87
C ASN A 46 -8.06 -10.59 -2.36
N LYS A 47 -8.37 -11.68 -1.63
CA LYS A 47 -7.85 -13.04 -1.93
C LYS A 47 -8.18 -13.54 -3.35
N LYS A 48 -9.14 -12.92 -4.04
CA LYS A 48 -9.38 -13.11 -5.47
C LYS A 48 -8.55 -12.10 -6.26
N LEU A 49 -7.44 -12.57 -6.82
CA LEU A 49 -6.70 -11.87 -7.87
C LEU A 49 -7.69 -11.43 -8.97
N MET A 50 -7.63 -10.16 -9.34
CA MET A 50 -8.36 -9.69 -10.52
C MET A 50 -7.73 -10.36 -11.75
N PRO A 51 -8.54 -10.94 -12.67
CA PRO A 51 -8.00 -11.55 -13.87
C PRO A 51 -7.15 -10.52 -14.62
N ASN A 52 -5.98 -10.96 -15.10
CA ASN A 52 -5.01 -10.18 -15.88
C ASN A 52 -4.22 -9.10 -15.12
N VAL A 53 -4.31 -9.01 -13.78
CA VAL A 53 -3.45 -8.12 -12.99
C VAL A 53 -2.23 -8.87 -12.46
N VAL A 54 -1.04 -8.41 -12.83
CA VAL A 54 0.23 -8.92 -12.26
C VAL A 54 0.58 -8.11 -11.01
N THR A 55 0.76 -8.81 -9.89
CA THR A 55 1.17 -8.19 -8.62
C THR A 55 2.64 -8.51 -8.32
N LEU A 56 3.47 -7.48 -8.17
CA LEU A 56 4.87 -7.63 -7.78
C LEU A 56 5.10 -6.98 -6.40
N PRO A 57 5.65 -7.73 -5.41
CA PRO A 57 5.99 -7.14 -4.13
C PRO A 57 7.16 -6.17 -4.30
N LEU A 58 7.12 -5.06 -3.56
CA LEU A 58 8.24 -4.13 -3.51
C LEU A 58 9.46 -4.76 -2.81
N SER A 59 10.64 -4.43 -3.29
CA SER A 59 11.93 -4.77 -2.65
C SER A 59 12.69 -3.47 -2.37
N PRO A 60 12.94 -3.10 -1.10
CA PRO A 60 12.51 -3.80 0.12
C PRO A 60 10.99 -3.79 0.29
N ARG A 61 10.43 -4.79 0.99
CA ARG A 61 9.01 -4.81 1.35
C ARG A 61 8.69 -3.56 2.17
N ARG A 62 7.66 -2.83 1.75
CA ARG A 62 7.12 -1.68 2.48
C ARG A 62 5.75 -2.03 3.00
N ASP A 63 5.71 -2.57 4.20
CA ASP A 63 4.46 -2.86 4.89
C ASP A 63 3.82 -1.56 5.37
N ARG A 64 2.48 -1.51 5.34
CA ARG A 64 1.72 -0.42 5.96
C ARG A 64 1.13 -0.90 7.27
N ASN A 65 1.32 -0.12 8.33
CA ASN A 65 0.73 -0.41 9.63
C ASN A 65 -0.77 -0.09 9.60
N LEU A 66 -1.60 -1.06 9.99
CA LEU A 66 -3.00 -0.79 10.34
C LEU A 66 -3.03 -0.16 11.74
N ILE A 67 -3.54 1.06 11.83
CA ILE A 67 -3.71 1.76 13.11
C ILE A 67 -5.20 1.83 13.40
N ALA A 68 -5.64 1.20 14.49
CA ALA A 68 -6.98 1.36 15.01
C ALA A 68 -6.96 2.39 16.16
N PHE A 69 -7.80 3.42 16.08
CA PHE A 69 -7.99 4.35 17.19
C PHE A 69 -8.94 3.72 18.21
N TRP A 70 -8.50 3.62 19.46
CA TRP A 70 -9.35 3.24 20.59
C TRP A 70 -9.30 4.33 21.67
N PRO A 71 -10.45 4.83 22.17
CA PRO A 71 -10.46 5.84 23.21
C PRO A 71 -9.75 5.33 24.48
N LYS A 72 -8.79 6.11 25.01
CA LYS A 72 -7.87 5.75 26.12
C LYS A 72 -8.53 5.30 27.44
N LYS A 73 -9.86 5.23 27.53
CA LYS A 73 -10.61 4.91 28.76
C LYS A 73 -11.79 3.96 28.55
N GLN A 74 -11.99 3.46 27.34
CA GLN A 74 -13.00 2.42 27.10
C GLN A 74 -12.35 1.05 27.13
N LEU A 75 -12.93 0.13 27.90
CA LEU A 75 -12.60 -1.28 27.78
C LEU A 75 -12.87 -1.73 26.34
N LEU A 76 -11.96 -2.52 25.77
CA LEU A 76 -12.20 -3.17 24.49
C LEU A 76 -13.47 -4.00 24.61
N ASN A 77 -14.50 -3.60 23.86
CA ASN A 77 -15.72 -4.39 23.79
C ASN A 77 -15.42 -5.75 23.13
N ARG A 78 -16.40 -6.66 23.13
CA ARG A 78 -16.22 -8.01 22.58
C ARG A 78 -15.68 -7.97 21.13
N MET A 79 -16.16 -7.02 20.31
CA MET A 79 -15.72 -6.84 18.94
C MET A 79 -14.27 -6.34 18.85
N GLY A 80 -13.87 -5.38 19.68
CA GLY A 80 -12.49 -4.87 19.72
C GLY A 80 -11.49 -5.94 20.17
N ARG A 81 -11.87 -6.78 21.14
CA ARG A 81 -11.06 -7.94 21.55
C ARG A 81 -10.94 -8.99 20.44
N GLN A 82 -12.05 -9.29 19.76
CA GLN A 82 -12.05 -10.24 18.64
C GLN A 82 -11.17 -9.74 17.49
N LEU A 83 -11.31 -8.46 17.11
CA LEU A 83 -10.52 -7.85 16.04
C LEU A 83 -9.01 -7.96 16.31
N LEU A 84 -8.57 -7.69 17.55
CA LEU A 84 -7.16 -7.81 17.92
C LEU A 84 -6.67 -9.25 17.96
N SER A 85 -7.51 -10.20 18.37
CA SER A 85 -7.18 -11.62 18.34
C SER A 85 -6.99 -12.12 16.91
N ASP A 86 -7.89 -11.76 16.01
CA ASP A 86 -7.85 -12.20 14.61
C ASP A 86 -6.68 -11.54 13.85
N SER A 87 -6.26 -10.34 14.26
CA SER A 87 -5.12 -9.62 13.68
C SER A 87 -3.76 -10.18 14.08
N ASN A 88 -3.66 -10.90 15.21
CA ASN A 88 -2.43 -11.58 15.66
C ASN A 88 -2.27 -12.99 15.06
N ALA A 89 -3.24 -13.47 14.29
CA ALA A 89 -3.26 -14.79 13.67
C ALA A 89 -2.86 -14.77 12.18
N LEU A 90 -2.41 -13.62 11.66
CA LEU A 90 -1.96 -13.39 10.28
C LEU A 90 -0.44 -13.20 10.20
#